data_AF-A0A1V5JNG2-F1
#
_entry.id   AF-A0A1V5JNG2-F1
#
_cell.length_a   1.000
_cell.length_b   1.000
_cell.length_c   1.000
_cell.angle_alpha   90.00
_cell.angle_beta   90.00
_cell.angle_gamma   90.00
#
_symmetry.space_group_name_H-M   'P 1'
#
loop_
_entity.id
_entity.type
_entity.pdbx_description
1 polymer ?
#
loop_
_entity_poly.entity_id
_entity_poly.type
_entity_poly.pdbx_seq_one_letter_code
_entity_poly.pdbx_strand_id
1 'polypeptide(L)' 'MIIARGLAGSRGQFYLASVDRKGKFVKAPASLLKQAETLRKDEQVEIEYTQHGDYQLVVSLRVVKD' A
#
# COMPACT_ATOMS: atom_id res chain seq x y z
N MET A 1 -11.57 1.05 -9.22
CA MET A 1 -10.38 1.19 -8.35
C MET A 1 -10.78 0.80 -6.93
N ILE A 2 -9.85 0.23 -6.18
CA ILE A 2 -10.09 -0.20 -4.80
C ILE A 2 -9.20 0.66 -3.90
N ILE A 3 -9.80 1.24 -2.87
CA ILE A 3 -9.09 1.98 -1.83
C ILE A 3 -9.06 1.09 -0.59
N ALA A 4 -7.86 0.86 -0.05
CA ALA A 4 -7.67 0.09 1.16
C ALA A 4 -6.78 0.85 2.12
N ARG A 5 -7.11 0.75 3.41
CA ARG A 5 -6.19 1.17 4.48
C ARG A 5 -5.19 0.05 4.77
N GLY A 6 -3.96 0.47 5.02
CA GLY A 6 -2.85 -0.41 5.26
C GLY A 6 -1.78 0.22 6.12
N LEU A 7 -0.71 -0.53 6.33
CA LEU A 7 0.47 -0.11 7.07
C LEU A 7 1.69 -0.13 6.16
N ALA A 8 2.52 0.90 6.26
CA ALA A 8 3.81 0.93 5.59
C ALA A 8 4.74 -0.15 6.17
N GLY A 9 5.22 -1.04 5.31
CA GLY A 9 6.20 -2.07 5.63
C GLY A 9 7.63 -1.66 5.29
N SER A 10 8.55 -2.62 5.32
CA SER A 10 9.96 -2.37 4.99
C SER A 10 10.19 -2.34 3.47
N ARG A 11 11.05 -1.43 3.00
CA ARG A 11 11.54 -1.36 1.60
C ARG A 11 10.42 -1.15 0.57
N GLY A 12 9.51 -0.20 0.84
CA GLY A 12 8.43 0.14 -0.08
C GLY A 12 7.35 -0.94 -0.26
N GLN A 13 7.19 -1.79 0.75
CA GLN A 13 6.08 -2.75 0.82
C GLN A 13 4.96 -2.19 1.67
N PHE A 14 3.73 -2.61 1.40
CA PHE A 14 2.56 -2.23 2.20
C PHE A 14 1.74 -3.45 2.59
N TYR A 15 1.20 -3.40 3.80
CA TYR A 15 0.26 -4.37 4.32
C TYR A 15 -1.16 -3.88 4.10
N LEU A 16 -1.92 -4.50 3.19
CA LEU A 16 -3.33 -4.19 3.01
C LEU A 16 -4.15 -4.91 4.08
N ALA A 17 -4.53 -4.20 5.14
CA ALA A 17 -5.35 -4.78 6.22
C ALA A 17 -6.80 -5.05 5.78
N SER A 18 -7.26 -4.43 4.69
CA SER A 18 -8.69 -4.22 4.45
C SER A 18 -9.40 -5.23 3.54
N VAL A 19 -8.75 -6.27 3.01
CA VAL A 19 -9.40 -7.10 1.96
C VAL A 19 -9.75 -8.52 2.42
N ASP A 20 -8.94 -9.16 3.26
CA ASP A 20 -9.14 -10.59 3.56
C ASP A 20 -8.76 -11.05 4.97
N ARG A 21 -8.44 -10.13 5.90
CA ARG A 21 -7.88 -10.43 7.25
C ARG A 21 -6.64 -11.35 7.20
N LYS A 22 -6.04 -11.56 6.02
CA LYS A 22 -4.83 -12.37 5.78
C LYS A 22 -3.64 -11.56 5.29
N GLY A 23 -3.77 -10.23 5.24
CA GLY A 23 -2.66 -9.29 5.07
C GLY A 23 -1.78 -9.61 3.88
N LYS A 24 -2.27 -9.37 2.66
CA LYS A 24 -1.42 -9.48 1.46
C LYS A 24 -0.46 -8.31 1.39
N PHE A 25 0.80 -8.63 1.06
CA PHE A 25 1.83 -7.64 0.75
C PHE A 25 1.64 -7.15 -0.67
N VAL A 26 1.57 -5.83 -0.83
CA VAL A 26 1.69 -5.18 -2.14
C VAL A 26 2.98 -4.37 -2.19
N LYS A 27 3.68 -4.45 -3.31
CA LYS A 27 4.87 -3.63 -3.54
C LYS A 27 4.47 -2.31 -4.18
N ALA A 28 5.11 -1.22 -3.74
CA ALA A 28 5.04 0.04 -4.44
C ALA A 28 5.55 -0.15 -5.89
N PRO A 29 4.88 0.40 -6.91
CA PRO A 29 5.48 0.56 -8.22
C PRO A 29 6.69 1.49 -8.13
N ALA A 30 7.61 1.39 -9.10
CA ALA A 30 8.82 2.21 -9.12
C ALA A 30 8.54 3.72 -9.03
N SER A 31 7.42 4.18 -9.59
CA SER A 31 6.97 5.58 -9.52
C SER A 31 6.67 6.07 -8.10
N LEU A 32 6.23 5.17 -7.21
CA LEU A 32 5.88 5.49 -5.83
C LEU A 32 6.95 5.01 -4.83
N LEU A 33 8.01 4.35 -5.29
CA LEU A 33 9.02 3.77 -4.42
C LEU A 33 9.70 4.84 -3.55
N LYS A 34 10.07 5.99 -4.13
CA LYS A 34 10.67 7.10 -3.37
C LYS A 34 9.73 7.61 -2.27
N GLN A 35 8.44 7.75 -2.58
CA GLN A 35 7.45 8.16 -1.59
C GLN A 35 7.31 7.09 -0.50
N ALA A 36 7.27 5.82 -0.88
CA ALA A 36 7.18 4.70 0.04
C ALA A 36 8.40 4.57 0.97
N GLU A 37 9.60 4.90 0.48
CA GLU A 37 10.84 4.91 1.26
C GLU A 37 10.89 6.02 2.31
N THR A 38 10.15 7.12 2.11
CA THR A 38 10.04 8.20 3.12
C THR A 38 9.10 7.87 4.27
N LEU A 39 8.30 6.80 4.15
CA LEU A 39 7.34 6.42 5.18
C LEU A 39 8.01 5.73 6.35
N ARG A 40 7.49 5.99 7.53
CA ARG A 40 7.91 5.28 8.74
C ARG A 40 7.27 3.90 8.74
N LYS A 41 7.99 2.92 9.28
CA LYS A 41 7.44 1.58 9.50
C LYS A 41 6.17 1.68 10.34
N ASP A 42 5.14 0.94 9.96
CA ASP A 42 3.83 0.88 10.61
C ASP A 42 3.03 2.20 10.54
N GLU A 43 3.44 3.14 9.68
CA GLU A 43 2.66 4.35 9.38
C GLU A 43 1.38 4.00 8.63
N GLN A 44 0.25 4.57 9.05
CA GLN A 44 -1.03 4.33 8.41
C GLN A 44 -1.08 5.01 7.04
N VAL A 45 -1.46 4.23 6.04
CA VAL A 45 -1.57 4.68 4.67
C VAL A 45 -2.89 4.25 4.05
N GLU A 46 -3.42 5.10 3.20
CA GLU A 46 -4.47 4.79 2.26
C GLU A 46 -3.83 4.49 0.91
N ILE A 47 -4.15 3.32 0.37
CA ILE A 47 -3.56 2.79 -0.86
C ILE A 47 -4.68 2.58 -1.84
N GLU A 48 -4.57 3.25 -2.98
CA GLU A 48 -5.42 3.01 -4.12
C GLU A 48 -4.72 2.04 -5.06
N TYR A 49 -5.42 0.98 -5.45
CA TYR A 49 -4.89 0.00 -6.38
C TYR A 49 -5.96 -0.51 -7.34
N THR A 50 -5.51 -1.00 -8.49
CA THR A 50 -6.34 -1.76 -9.43
C THR A 50 -6.04 -3.24 -9.30
N GLN A 51 -7.08 -4.07 -9.38
CA GLN A 51 -6.93 -5.52 -9.42
C GLN A 51 -7.06 -5.99 -10.86
N HIS A 52 -6.06 -6.73 -11.34
CA HIS A 52 -6.01 -7.32 -12.67
C HIS A 52 -5.77 -8.82 -12.52
N GLY A 53 -6.85 -9.62 -12.50
CA GLY A 53 -6.78 -11.04 -12.20
C GLY A 53 -6.18 -11.28 -10.80
N ASP A 54 -5.03 -11.95 -10.77
CA ASP A 54 -4.32 -12.31 -9.54
C ASP A 54 -3.35 -11.24 -9.04
N TYR A 55 -3.14 -10.16 -9.81
CA TYR A 55 -2.18 -9.10 -9.49
C TYR A 55 -2.88 -7.82 -9.03
N GLN A 56 -2.25 -7.12 -8.08
CA GLN A 56 -2.68 -5.81 -7.58
C GLN A 56 -1.64 -4.76 -7.96
N LEU A 57 -2.06 -3.72 -8.67
CA LEU A 57 -1.20 -2.60 -9.07
C LEU A 57 -1.56 -1.37 -8.23
N VAL A 58 -0.63 -0.94 -7.38
CA VAL A 58 -0.80 0.31 -6.62
C VAL A 58 -0.70 1.49 -7.58
N VAL A 59 -1.68 2.40 -7.50
CA VAL A 59 -1.79 3.58 -8.35
C VAL A 59 -1.51 4.85 -7.56
N SER A 60 -1.96 4.91 -6.31
CA SER A 60 -1.69 6.04 -5.44
C SER A 60 -1.51 5.60 -3.99
N LEU A 61 -0.79 6.43 -3.23
CA LEU A 61 -0.46 6.22 -1.83
C LEU A 61 -0.59 7.56 -1.09
N ARG A 62 -1.29 7.53 0.04
CA ARG A 62 -1.46 8.71 0.90
C ARG A 62 -1.26 8.33 2.35
N VAL A 63 -0.50 9.13 3.10
CA VAL A 63 -0.41 8.99 4.55
C VAL A 63 -1.73 9.44 5.18
N VAL A 64 -2.28 8.60 6.05
CA VAL A 64 -3.40 8.96 6.90
C VAL A 64 -2.81 9.60 8.15
N LYS A 65 -3.03 10.91 8.32
CA LYS A 65 -2.75 11.61 9.58
C LYS A 65 -4.06 11.69 10.34
N ASP A 66 -4.08 11.20 11.57
CA ASP A 66 -5.14 11.52 12.53
C ASP A 66 -5.19 13.02 12.83
#